data_AF-A0A0F9BHS0-F1
#
_entry.id   AF-A0A0F9BHS0-F1
#
_cell.length_a   1.000
_cell.length_b   1.000
_cell.length_c   1.000
_cell.angle_alpha   90.00
_cell.angle_beta   90.00
_cell.angle_gamma   90.00
#
_symmetry.space_group_name_H-M   'P 1'
#
loop_
_entity.id
_entity.type
_entity.pdbx_description
1 polymer ?
#
loop_
_entity_poly.entity_id
_entity_poly.type
_entity_poly.pdbx_seq_one_letter_code
_entity_poly.pdbx_strand_id
1 'polypeptide(L)' 'GDMKANVGDWIIQGVKGEVYPCKPDIFEATYEPAEEGDLQQVMGT' A
#
# COMPACT_ATOMS: atom_id res chain seq x y z
N GLY A 1 14.56 -0.18 12.41
CA GLY A 1 15.52 0.63 11.64
C GLY A 1 14.79 1.84 11.12
N ASP A 2 15.45 2.98 11.03
CA ASP A 2 14.81 4.23 10.60
C ASP A 2 14.53 4.20 9.10
N MET A 3 13.30 4.48 8.72
CA MET A 3 12.90 4.62 7.31
C MET A 3 12.82 6.12 6.98
N LYS A 4 13.40 6.52 5.84
CA LYS A 4 13.38 7.92 5.37
C LYS A 4 12.44 8.05 4.19
N ALA A 5 11.57 9.04 4.26
CA ALA A 5 10.71 9.47 3.15
C ALA A 5 11.23 10.79 2.57
N ASN A 6 11.15 10.94 1.26
CA ASN A 6 11.37 12.21 0.58
C ASN A 6 10.03 12.81 0.14
N VAL A 7 10.04 14.09 -0.21
CA VAL A 7 8.87 14.73 -0.81
C VAL A 7 8.49 13.99 -2.10
N GLY A 8 7.23 13.58 -2.19
CA GLY A 8 6.69 12.81 -3.32
C GLY A 8 6.66 11.29 -3.10
N ASP A 9 7.36 10.76 -2.09
CA ASP A 9 7.18 9.37 -1.68
C ASP A 9 5.79 9.21 -1.01
N TRP A 10 5.12 8.09 -1.25
CA TRP A 10 3.90 7.71 -0.57
C TRP A 10 4.19 7.21 0.83
N ILE A 11 3.26 7.46 1.75
CA ILE A 11 3.33 6.98 3.13
C ILE A 11 2.20 5.97 3.32
N ILE A 12 2.56 4.68 3.39
CA ILE A 12 1.62 3.59 3.61
C ILE A 12 1.48 3.38 5.12
N GLN A 13 0.24 3.42 5.62
CA GLN A 13 -0.07 3.16 7.01
C GLN A 13 -0.64 1.74 7.19
N GLY A 14 0.02 0.96 8.03
CA GLY A 14 -0.45 -0.36 8.46
C GLY A 14 -1.58 -0.26 9.49
N VAL A 15 -2.37 -1.33 9.62
CA VAL A 15 -3.51 -1.41 10.55
C VAL A 15 -3.12 -1.30 12.02
N LYS A 16 -1.85 -1.57 12.38
CA LYS A 16 -1.36 -1.41 13.76
C LYS A 16 -0.60 -0.09 13.95
N GLY A 17 -0.73 0.84 13.00
CA GLY A 17 -0.06 2.13 13.02
C GLY A 17 1.39 2.08 12.52
N GLU A 18 1.81 1.00 11.85
CA GLU A 18 3.09 0.98 11.15
C GLU A 18 3.10 2.00 10.00
N VAL A 19 4.27 2.55 9.68
CA VAL A 19 4.42 3.55 8.63
C VAL A 19 5.59 3.19 7.72
N TYR A 20 5.32 3.10 6.42
CA TYR A 20 6.30 2.71 5.41
C TYR A 20 6.34 3.72 4.26
N PRO A 21 7.49 4.35 3.98
CA PRO A 21 7.66 5.11 2.75
C PRO A 21 7.73 4.17 1.53
N CYS A 22 7.04 4.55 0.46
CA CYS A 22 7.00 3.81 -0.80
C CYS A 22 7.16 4.78 -1.98
N LYS A 23 7.95 4.38 -2.98
CA LYS A 23 8.06 5.16 -4.21
C LYS A 23 6.89 4.82 -5.14
N PRO A 24 6.13 5.79 -5.65
CA PRO A 24 4.96 5.54 -6.50
C PRO A 24 5.31 4.65 -7.70
N ASP A 25 6.39 4.98 -8.42
CA ASP A 25 6.84 4.22 -9.60
C ASP A 25 7.18 2.76 -9.28
N ILE A 26 7.74 2.50 -8.08
CA ILE A 26 8.05 1.13 -7.64
C ILE A 26 6.77 0.39 -7.25
N PHE A 27 5.83 1.08 -6.60
CA PHE A 27 4.53 0.50 -6.26
C PHE A 27 3.78 0.07 -7.52
N GLU A 28 3.65 0.95 -8.51
CA GLU A 28 2.96 0.66 -9.77
C GLU A 28 3.66 -0.44 -10.59
N ALA A 29 4.99 -0.52 -10.53
CA ALA A 29 5.74 -1.57 -11.23
C ALA A 29 5.66 -2.95 -10.57
N THR A 30 5.25 -3.04 -9.29
CA THR A 30 5.27 -4.28 -8.50
C THR A 30 3.90 -4.79 -8.09
N TYR A 31 2.88 -3.94 -8.13
CA TYR A 31 1.50 -4.27 -7.77
C TYR A 31 0.56 -3.96 -8.93
N GLU A 32 -0.39 -4.86 -9.16
CA GLU A 32 -1.51 -4.62 -10.08
C GLU A 32 -2.71 -4.06 -9.30
N PRO A 33 -3.55 -3.22 -9.92
CA PRO A 33 -4.79 -2.78 -9.32
C PRO A 33 -5.66 -3.99 -8.92
N ALA A 34 -6.19 -3.98 -7.70
CA ALA A 34 -7.16 -4.99 -7.30
C ALA A 34 -8.44 -4.84 -8.13
N GLU A 35 -9.00 -5.96 -8.60
CA GLU A 35 -10.27 -5.91 -9.31
C GLU A 35 -11.42 -5.68 -8.33
N GLU A 36 -12.50 -5.01 -8.75
CA GLU A 36 -13.65 -4.70 -7.88
C GLU A 36 -14.28 -5.97 -7.24
N GLY A 37 -14.13 -7.13 -7.89
CA GLY A 37 -14.62 -8.44 -7.41
C GLY A 37 -13.81 -9.05 -6.26
N ASP A 38 -12.55 -8.67 -6.08
CA ASP A 38 -11.68 -9.22 -5.03
C ASP A 38 -12.07 -8.71 -3.63
N LEU A 39 -12.74 -7.57 -3.57
CA LEU A 39 -13.20 -6.95 -2.32
C LEU A 39 -14.45 -7.63 -1.73
N GLN A 40 -15.15 -8.46 -2.51
CA GLN A 40 -16.42 -9.07 -2.12
C GLN A 40 -16.32 -10.47 -1.49
N GLN A 41 -15.14 -11.10 -1.47
CA GLN A 41 -15.00 -12.47 -0.93
C GLN A 41 -14.89 -12.55 0.62
N VAL A 42 -14.74 -11.43 1.34
CA VAL A 42 -14.47 -11.44 2.80
C VAL A 42 -15.60 -10.93 3.69
N MET A 43 -16.75 -10.55 3.12
CA MET A 43 -17.91 -10.05 3.89
C MET A 43 -19.21 -10.81 3.56
N GLY A 44 -19.13 -12.11 3.28
CA GLY A 44 -20.25 -12.87 2.71
C GLY A 44 -20.40 -14.36 3.07
N THR A 45 -19.85 -14.85 4.19
CA THR A 45 -20.27 -16.13 4.82
C THR A 45 -20.29 -16.00 6.34
#